data_AF-A0A661M483-F1
#
_entry.id   AF-A0A661M483-F1
#
_cell.length_a   1.000
_cell.length_b   1.000
_cell.length_c   1.000
_cell.angle_alpha   90.00
_cell.angle_beta   90.00
_cell.angle_gamma   90.00
#
_symmetry.space_group_name_H-M   'P 1'
#
loop_
_entity.id
_entity.type
_entity.pdbx_description
1 polymer ?
#
loop_
_entity_poly.entity_id
_entity_poly.type
_entity_poly.pdbx_seq_one_letter_code
_entity_poly.pdbx_strand_id
1 'polypeptide(L)'
;MAMSNSERIGKGLDLLRKGLGPFVEREMEAVYGEDWQDKAKQGVPKERDWKVEDGKVQWDAYLILMIVWNHWNDVFKKTLGHAERSYVSELREVRNRWAHQNAFSYDDTYRALDTMARLLRSVSATEAQEVEKMAQETMRVRFAEQARAEVRRKTVVAIEGSPAPGLKPWREVVTPHPDVASGQYHQAEFAADLEQVRAGKASAEYGEPREFYRRTFLTIGLKDLLKEALLRLTDKGGSPVVELQTNFGGGKTHSMLALYHL
;
A
#
# COMPACT_ATOMS: atom_id res chain seq x y z
N MET A 1 -2.36 -4.08 8.83
CA MET A 1 -2.17 -3.60 7.45
C MET A 1 -1.18 -2.45 7.47
N ALA A 2 -0.28 -2.34 6.48
CA ALA A 2 0.64 -1.20 6.40
C ALA A 2 -0.15 0.06 6.03
N MET A 3 0.06 1.16 6.75
CA MET A 3 -0.59 2.44 6.46
C MET A 3 -0.21 2.92 5.06
N SER A 4 -1.19 3.41 4.31
CA SER A 4 -1.00 4.06 3.01
C SER A 4 -0.38 5.45 3.17
N ASN A 5 0.16 5.98 2.07
CA ASN A 5 0.71 7.33 2.04
C ASN A 5 -0.33 8.42 2.32
N SER A 6 -1.55 8.25 1.80
CA SER A 6 -2.64 9.19 2.07
C SER A 6 -3.06 9.16 3.55
N GLU A 7 -3.11 7.99 4.18
CA GLU A 7 -3.39 7.88 5.62
C GLU A 7 -2.28 8.50 6.47
N ARG A 8 -1.00 8.38 6.05
CA ARG A 8 0.12 9.08 6.71
C ARG A 8 -0.04 10.59 6.67
N ILE A 9 -0.41 11.14 5.51
CA ILE A 9 -0.69 12.58 5.37
C ILE A 9 -1.87 12.99 6.25
N GLY A 10 -2.97 12.22 6.24
CA GLY A 10 -4.14 12.51 7.07
C GLY A 10 -3.79 12.57 8.56
N LYS A 11 -3.08 11.56 9.07
CA LYS A 11 -2.60 11.56 10.46
C LYS A 11 -1.64 12.72 10.75
N GLY A 12 -0.78 13.10 9.79
CA GLY A 12 0.09 14.27 9.89
C GLY A 12 -0.70 15.59 9.99
N LEU A 13 -1.75 15.75 9.18
CA LEU A 13 -2.66 16.90 9.22
C LEU A 13 -3.43 16.98 10.54
N ASP A 14 -3.81 15.85 11.13
CA ASP A 14 -4.44 15.82 12.46
C ASP A 14 -3.49 16.29 13.56
N LEU A 15 -2.22 15.87 13.52
CA LEU A 15 -1.19 16.34 14.44
C LEU A 15 -0.87 17.82 14.22
N LEU A 16 -0.81 18.25 12.96
CA LEU A 16 -0.65 19.66 12.60
C LEU A 16 -1.77 20.52 13.19
N ARG A 17 -3.03 20.07 13.06
CA ARG A 17 -4.20 20.72 13.65
C ARG A 17 -4.06 20.83 15.17
N LYS A 18 -3.70 19.74 15.85
CA LYS A 18 -3.56 19.71 17.32
C LYS A 18 -2.48 20.68 17.82
N GLY A 19 -1.31 20.69 17.16
CA GLY A 19 -0.20 21.54 17.58
C GLY A 19 -0.35 23.01 17.21
N LEU A 20 -0.97 23.34 16.06
CA LEU A 20 -1.15 24.74 15.63
C LEU A 20 -2.40 25.41 16.20
N GLY A 21 -3.46 24.66 16.54
CA GLY A 21 -4.71 25.24 17.04
C GLY A 21 -4.51 26.22 18.22
N PRO A 22 -3.91 25.78 19.34
CA PRO A 22 -3.66 26.65 20.50
C PRO A 22 -2.76 27.85 20.19
N PHE A 23 -1.79 27.68 19.28
CA PHE A 23 -0.94 28.77 18.82
C PHE A 23 -1.76 29.83 18.06
N VAL A 24 -2.60 29.39 17.11
CA VAL A 24 -3.46 30.29 16.32
C VAL A 24 -4.42 31.07 17.21
N GLU A 25 -5.09 30.40 18.15
CA GLU A 25 -5.99 31.06 19.10
C GLU A 25 -5.26 32.15 19.88
N ARG A 26 -4.12 31.81 20.50
CA ARG A 26 -3.34 32.75 21.31
C ARG A 26 -2.86 33.97 20.52
N GLU A 27 -2.30 33.78 19.31
CA GLU A 27 -1.78 34.90 18.53
C GLU A 27 -2.91 35.79 17.99
N MET A 28 -4.06 35.21 17.61
CA MET A 28 -5.23 35.96 17.16
C MET A 28 -5.85 36.76 18.32
N GLU A 29 -6.00 36.14 19.50
CA GLU A 29 -6.46 36.79 20.73
C GLU A 29 -5.55 37.94 21.15
N ALA A 30 -4.24 37.75 21.07
CA ALA A 30 -3.26 38.78 21.44
C ALA A 30 -3.35 40.04 20.56
N VAL A 31 -3.82 39.92 19.31
CA VAL A 31 -3.92 41.06 18.38
C VAL A 31 -5.33 41.65 18.34
N TYR A 32 -6.37 40.82 18.39
CA TYR A 32 -7.76 41.23 18.17
C TYR A 32 -8.64 41.20 19.41
N GLY A 33 -8.15 40.70 20.55
CA GLY A 33 -8.92 40.64 21.80
C GLY A 33 -10.17 39.78 21.68
N GLU A 34 -11.29 40.24 22.23
CA GLU A 34 -12.58 39.52 22.22
C GLU A 34 -13.13 39.25 20.81
N ASP A 35 -12.77 40.09 19.82
CA ASP A 35 -13.24 39.99 18.44
C ASP A 35 -12.44 38.99 17.58
N TRP A 36 -11.48 38.28 18.17
CA TRP A 36 -10.55 37.44 17.42
C TRP A 36 -11.24 36.37 16.57
N GLN A 37 -12.34 35.79 17.05
CA GLN A 37 -13.08 34.76 16.31
C GLN A 37 -13.75 35.35 15.08
N ASP A 38 -14.31 36.55 15.18
CA ASP A 38 -14.96 37.21 14.05
C ASP A 38 -13.95 37.69 13.01
N LYS A 39 -12.76 38.12 13.46
CA LYS A 39 -11.63 38.38 12.56
C LYS A 39 -11.13 37.10 11.88
N ALA A 40 -10.99 36.00 12.61
CA ALA A 40 -10.59 34.71 12.05
C ALA A 40 -11.58 34.21 10.98
N LYS A 41 -12.89 34.33 11.22
CA LYS A 41 -13.95 33.98 10.24
C LYS A 41 -13.84 34.78 8.95
N GLN A 42 -13.45 36.07 9.01
CA GLN A 42 -13.26 36.89 7.81
C GLN A 42 -12.11 36.36 6.92
N GLY A 43 -11.16 35.63 7.50
CA GLY A 43 -10.08 34.96 6.79
C GLY A 43 -10.45 33.60 6.17
N VAL A 44 -11.72 33.19 6.18
CA VAL A 44 -12.15 31.87 5.67
C VAL A 44 -13.32 32.03 4.68
N PRO A 45 -13.43 31.19 3.62
CA PRO A 45 -14.58 31.23 2.71
C PRO A 45 -15.93 31.03 3.44
N LYS A 46 -16.96 31.76 3.02
CA LYS A 46 -18.29 31.77 3.68
C LYS A 46 -19.00 30.42 3.66
N GLU A 47 -18.68 29.58 2.68
CA GLU A 47 -19.28 28.25 2.49
C GLU A 47 -18.71 27.22 3.46
N ARG A 48 -17.72 27.59 4.29
CA ARG A 48 -17.09 26.66 5.22
C ARG A 48 -17.70 26.74 6.61
N ASP A 49 -18.08 25.57 7.12
CA ASP A 49 -18.63 25.39 8.47
C ASP A 49 -17.63 25.87 9.52
N TRP A 50 -17.91 27.02 10.13
CA TRP A 50 -17.27 27.49 11.35
C TRP A 50 -18.07 26.96 12.55
N LYS A 51 -17.57 25.90 13.19
CA LYS A 51 -18.25 25.27 14.33
C LYS A 51 -17.58 25.65 15.64
N VAL A 52 -18.39 26.02 16.62
CA VAL A 52 -17.98 26.28 17.99
C VAL A 52 -18.79 25.37 18.90
N GLU A 53 -18.11 24.52 19.67
CA GLU A 53 -18.72 23.65 20.68
C GLU A 53 -18.11 23.97 22.03
N ASP A 54 -18.95 24.17 23.05
CA ASP A 54 -18.52 24.56 24.41
C ASP A 54 -17.57 25.77 24.44
N GLY A 55 -17.80 26.74 23.55
CA GLY A 55 -16.99 27.95 23.41
C GLY A 55 -15.63 27.75 22.72
N LYS A 56 -15.31 26.53 22.24
CA LYS A 56 -14.07 26.21 21.54
C LYS A 56 -14.30 26.01 20.06
N VAL A 57 -13.41 26.57 19.24
CA VAL A 57 -13.46 26.42 17.78
C VAL A 57 -13.09 24.98 17.41
N GLN A 58 -13.92 24.35 16.60
CA GLN A 58 -13.62 23.03 16.05
C GLN A 58 -12.66 23.15 14.88
N TRP A 59 -11.37 23.08 15.20
CA TRP A 59 -10.32 23.21 14.20
C TRP A 59 -10.30 22.07 13.18
N ASP A 60 -10.03 22.41 11.93
CA ASP A 60 -9.48 21.48 10.95
C ASP A 60 -8.16 22.07 10.41
N ALA A 61 -7.33 21.22 9.79
CA ALA A 61 -6.03 21.66 9.28
C ALA A 61 -6.13 22.76 8.21
N TYR A 62 -7.23 22.83 7.46
CA TYR A 62 -7.44 23.85 6.45
C TYR A 62 -7.79 25.20 7.04
N LEU A 63 -8.71 25.24 8.01
CA LEU A 63 -9.08 26.46 8.73
C LEU A 63 -7.84 27.10 9.34
N ILE A 64 -7.03 26.30 10.05
CA ILE A 64 -5.76 26.74 10.62
C ILE A 64 -4.83 27.32 9.56
N LEU A 65 -4.54 26.56 8.49
CA LEU A 65 -3.62 27.01 7.44
C LEU A 65 -4.12 28.26 6.70
N MET A 66 -5.44 28.39 6.51
CA MET A 66 -6.05 29.55 5.88
C MET A 66 -5.96 30.80 6.77
N ILE A 67 -6.25 30.68 8.06
CA ILE A 67 -6.15 31.81 9.00
C ILE A 67 -4.70 32.27 9.11
N VAL A 68 -3.76 31.33 9.25
CA VAL A 68 -2.33 31.65 9.29
C VAL A 68 -1.89 32.38 8.03
N TRP A 69 -2.38 31.95 6.86
CA TRP A 69 -2.07 32.57 5.58
C TRP A 69 -2.66 33.98 5.43
N ASN A 70 -3.96 34.14 5.70
CA ASN A 70 -4.70 35.37 5.44
C ASN A 70 -4.38 36.47 6.47
N HIS A 71 -4.14 36.10 7.72
CA HIS A 71 -3.73 37.04 8.78
C HIS A 71 -2.20 37.09 8.96
N TRP A 72 -1.43 36.63 7.96
CA TRP A 72 0.02 36.55 8.07
C TRP A 72 0.63 37.91 8.45
N ASN A 73 0.30 38.96 7.70
CA ASN A 73 0.95 40.26 7.88
C ASN A 73 0.55 40.95 9.18
N ASP A 74 -0.69 40.76 9.62
CA ASP A 74 -1.27 41.48 10.76
C ASP A 74 -0.97 40.77 12.09
N VAL A 75 -0.89 39.44 12.07
CA VAL A 75 -0.75 38.59 13.26
C VAL A 75 0.56 37.82 13.22
N PHE A 76 0.71 36.87 12.30
CA PHE A 76 1.73 35.82 12.42
C PHE A 76 3.15 36.25 12.08
N LYS A 77 3.35 37.30 11.26
CA LYS A 77 4.67 37.84 10.90
C LYS A 77 5.46 38.35 12.11
N LYS A 78 4.81 38.64 13.23
CA LYS A 78 5.46 39.07 14.48
C LYS A 78 6.25 37.94 15.14
N THR A 79 5.79 36.70 14.96
CA THR A 79 6.32 35.52 15.66
C THR A 79 6.98 34.53 14.69
N LEU A 80 6.53 34.47 13.44
CA LEU A 80 7.01 33.55 12.41
C LEU A 80 7.70 34.29 11.24
N GLY A 81 8.69 33.64 10.63
CA GLY A 81 9.52 34.19 9.57
C GLY A 81 9.08 33.81 8.15
N HIS A 82 9.90 34.19 7.16
CA HIS A 82 9.61 33.92 5.75
C HIS A 82 9.60 32.42 5.41
N ALA A 83 10.43 31.63 6.09
CA ALA A 83 10.48 30.18 5.92
C ALA A 83 9.14 29.55 6.32
N GLU A 84 8.58 29.91 7.47
CA GLU A 84 7.31 29.42 7.95
C GLU A 84 6.16 29.80 7.03
N ARG A 85 6.18 31.01 6.45
CA ARG A 85 5.18 31.40 5.43
C ARG A 85 5.20 30.45 4.24
N SER A 86 6.40 30.05 3.82
CA SER A 86 6.59 29.11 2.71
C SER A 86 6.08 27.72 3.08
N TYR A 87 6.33 27.25 4.31
CA TYR A 87 5.77 26.00 4.82
C TYR A 87 4.24 26.02 4.82
N VAL A 88 3.62 27.10 5.29
CA VAL A 88 2.16 27.24 5.28
C VAL A 88 1.62 27.19 3.84
N SER A 89 2.29 27.84 2.89
CA SER A 89 1.90 27.78 1.47
C SER A 89 1.94 26.35 0.94
N GLU A 90 3.02 25.62 1.19
CA GLU A 90 3.18 24.23 0.75
C GLU A 90 2.13 23.32 1.39
N LEU A 91 1.89 23.47 2.70
CA LEU A 91 0.92 22.64 3.42
C LEU A 91 -0.53 22.88 2.98
N ARG A 92 -0.86 24.09 2.51
CA ARG A 92 -2.16 24.36 1.88
C ARG A 92 -2.35 23.51 0.62
N GLU A 93 -1.33 23.43 -0.24
CA GLU A 93 -1.35 22.58 -1.43
C GLU A 93 -1.41 21.09 -1.08
N VAL A 94 -0.61 20.64 -0.11
CA VAL A 94 -0.63 19.25 0.39
C VAL A 94 -2.02 18.88 0.91
N ARG A 95 -2.61 19.70 1.77
CA ARG A 95 -3.96 19.45 2.30
C ARG A 95 -4.97 19.43 1.18
N ASN A 96 -4.89 20.36 0.22
CA ASN A 96 -5.81 20.41 -0.91
C ASN A 96 -5.74 19.12 -1.75
N ARG A 97 -4.53 18.69 -2.13
CA ARG A 97 -4.29 17.41 -2.82
C ARG A 97 -4.87 16.23 -2.02
N TRP A 98 -4.67 16.20 -0.71
CA TRP A 98 -5.18 15.14 0.16
C TRP A 98 -6.71 15.11 0.22
N ALA A 99 -7.37 16.26 0.33
CA ALA A 99 -8.82 16.38 0.32
C ALA A 99 -9.44 15.91 -1.01
N HIS A 100 -8.72 16.10 -2.12
CA HIS A 100 -9.11 15.60 -3.44
C HIS A 100 -8.72 14.12 -3.71
N GLN A 101 -8.21 13.41 -2.70
CA GLN A 101 -7.79 12.00 -2.80
C GLN A 101 -6.71 11.75 -3.86
N ASN A 102 -5.88 12.75 -4.15
CA ASN A 102 -4.77 12.59 -5.08
C ASN A 102 -3.73 11.60 -4.54
N ALA A 103 -3.04 10.92 -5.45
CA ALA A 103 -1.95 10.02 -5.09
C ALA A 103 -0.74 10.78 -4.51
N PHE A 104 -0.07 10.16 -3.54
CA PHE A 104 1.16 10.64 -2.92
C PHE A 104 2.25 9.57 -3.06
N SER A 105 3.39 9.95 -3.63
CA SER A 105 4.60 9.13 -3.59
C SER A 105 5.22 9.14 -2.19
N TYR A 106 6.16 8.23 -1.93
CA TYR A 106 6.92 8.26 -0.67
C TYR A 106 7.69 9.58 -0.48
N ASP A 107 8.20 10.16 -1.57
CA ASP A 107 8.91 11.44 -1.54
C ASP A 107 7.97 12.61 -1.23
N ASP A 108 6.77 12.63 -1.85
CA ASP A 108 5.74 13.61 -1.51
C ASP A 108 5.32 13.49 -0.04
N THR A 109 5.10 12.26 0.43
CA THR A 109 4.68 12.01 1.82
C THR A 109 5.74 12.43 2.82
N TYR A 110 7.00 12.06 2.58
CA TYR A 110 8.12 12.49 3.41
C TYR A 110 8.24 14.01 3.43
N ARG A 111 8.21 14.67 2.27
CA ARG A 111 8.31 16.13 2.17
C ARG A 111 7.19 16.82 2.96
N ALA A 112 5.95 16.41 2.75
CA ALA A 112 4.81 16.95 3.47
C ALA A 112 4.96 16.82 4.99
N LEU A 113 5.34 15.63 5.48
CA LEU A 113 5.54 15.39 6.92
C LEU A 113 6.72 16.20 7.48
N ASP A 114 7.83 16.31 6.74
CA ASP A 114 8.97 17.15 7.15
C ASP A 114 8.55 18.63 7.26
N THR A 115 7.81 19.15 6.28
CA THR A 115 7.26 20.52 6.29
C THR A 115 6.31 20.74 7.47
N MET A 116 5.44 19.78 7.78
CA MET A 116 4.58 19.81 8.97
C MET A 116 5.40 19.86 10.26
N ALA A 117 6.41 18.99 10.40
CA ALA A 117 7.26 18.92 11.58
C ALA A 117 8.06 20.22 11.80
N ARG A 118 8.57 20.83 10.72
CA ARG A 118 9.27 22.13 10.78
C ARG A 118 8.35 23.25 11.27
N LEU A 119 7.16 23.35 10.70
CA LEU A 119 6.19 24.37 11.11
C LEU A 119 5.76 24.20 12.57
N LEU A 120 5.49 22.96 13.00
CA LEU A 120 5.18 22.64 14.39
C LEU A 120 6.33 22.99 15.34
N ARG A 121 7.58 22.75 14.92
CA ARG A 121 8.76 23.10 15.71
C ARG A 121 8.92 24.62 15.84
N SER A 122 8.62 25.40 14.80
CA SER A 122 8.67 26.87 14.85
C SER A 122 7.68 27.47 15.86
N VAL A 123 6.64 26.73 16.26
CA VAL A 123 5.69 27.15 17.32
C VAL A 123 5.87 26.39 18.64
N SER A 124 6.94 25.60 18.76
CA SER A 124 7.23 24.75 19.93
C SER A 124 6.13 23.72 20.27
N ALA A 125 5.40 23.24 19.26
CA ALA A 125 4.39 22.19 19.44
C ALA A 125 5.05 20.81 19.64
N THR A 126 4.58 20.05 20.63
CA THR A 126 5.16 18.73 20.98
C THR A 126 4.87 17.67 19.91
N GLU A 127 3.79 17.84 19.15
CA GLU A 127 3.37 17.01 18.04
C GLU A 127 4.44 16.92 16.93
N ALA A 128 5.35 17.91 16.84
CA ALA A 128 6.45 17.90 15.90
C ALA A 128 7.27 16.59 15.95
N GLN A 129 7.47 16.05 17.15
CA GLN A 129 8.24 14.81 17.34
C GLN A 129 7.54 13.59 16.76
N GLU A 130 6.21 13.50 16.85
CA GLU A 130 5.46 12.39 16.29
C GLU A 130 5.43 12.46 14.77
N VAL A 131 5.23 13.65 14.21
CA VAL A 131 5.27 13.87 12.75
C VAL A 131 6.65 13.55 12.19
N GLU A 132 7.73 13.93 12.89
CA GLU A 132 9.11 13.61 12.48
C GLU A 132 9.37 12.10 12.49
N LYS A 133 8.89 11.36 13.50
CA LYS A 133 8.96 9.89 13.52
C LYS A 133 8.20 9.28 12.33
N MET A 134 7.03 9.82 11.98
CA MET A 134 6.27 9.37 10.82
C MET A 134 7.02 9.63 9.50
N ALA A 135 7.70 10.77 9.37
CA ALA A 135 8.52 11.09 8.20
C ALA A 135 9.69 10.08 8.06
N GLN A 136 10.40 9.80 9.16
CA GLN A 136 11.50 8.84 9.17
C GLN A 136 11.04 7.42 8.82
N GLU A 137 9.91 6.99 9.37
CA GLU A 137 9.35 5.66 9.06
C GLU A 137 8.93 5.56 7.60
N THR A 138 8.40 6.63 7.01
CA THR A 138 8.08 6.68 5.56
C THR A 138 9.32 6.41 4.70
N MET A 139 10.44 7.05 5.03
CA MET A 139 11.71 6.82 4.34
C MET A 139 12.27 5.41 4.57
N ARG A 140 12.14 4.88 5.79
CA ARG A 140 12.55 3.51 6.11
C ARG A 140 11.79 2.48 5.27
N VAL A 141 10.47 2.62 5.15
CA VAL A 141 9.63 1.74 4.33
C VAL A 141 10.05 1.84 2.86
N ARG A 142 10.20 3.05 2.33
CA ARG A 142 10.65 3.28 0.95
C ARG A 142 11.99 2.58 0.66
N PHE A 143 12.99 2.76 1.52
CA PHE A 143 14.30 2.15 1.33
C PHE A 143 14.24 0.62 1.43
N ALA A 144 13.43 0.07 2.33
CA ALA A 144 13.22 -1.37 2.41
C ALA A 144 12.57 -1.93 1.13
N GLU A 145 11.61 -1.21 0.55
CA GLU A 145 10.99 -1.59 -0.73
C GLU A 145 11.98 -1.48 -1.90
N GLN A 146 12.77 -0.42 -1.96
CA GLN A 146 13.81 -0.26 -2.99
C GLN A 146 14.86 -1.36 -2.90
N ALA A 147 15.34 -1.69 -1.70
CA ALA A 147 16.29 -2.78 -1.50
C ALA A 147 15.71 -4.13 -1.95
N ARG A 148 14.44 -4.42 -1.62
CA ARG A 148 13.75 -5.63 -2.09
C ARG A 148 13.59 -5.64 -3.61
N ALA A 149 13.24 -4.50 -4.21
CA ALA A 149 13.11 -4.37 -5.65
C ALA A 149 14.46 -4.54 -6.37
N GLU A 150 15.54 -4.00 -5.82
CA GLU A 150 16.89 -4.17 -6.36
C GLU A 150 17.40 -5.60 -6.23
N VAL A 151 17.16 -6.27 -5.09
CA VAL A 151 17.47 -7.70 -4.91
C VAL A 151 16.71 -8.53 -5.94
N ARG A 152 15.38 -8.31 -6.09
CA ARG A 152 14.56 -8.97 -7.12
C ARG A 152 15.10 -8.67 -8.51
N ARG A 153 15.44 -7.42 -8.81
CA ARG A 153 16.01 -7.04 -10.11
C ARG A 153 17.31 -7.79 -10.37
N LYS A 154 18.23 -7.86 -9.40
CA LYS A 154 19.49 -8.63 -9.50
C LYS A 154 19.26 -10.14 -9.65
N THR A 155 18.19 -10.69 -9.10
CA THR A 155 17.82 -12.10 -9.34
C THR A 155 17.13 -12.32 -10.69
N VAL A 156 16.51 -11.28 -11.26
CA VAL A 156 15.79 -11.32 -12.54
C VAL A 156 16.66 -10.86 -13.73
N VAL A 157 17.77 -10.15 -13.49
CA VAL A 157 18.84 -9.99 -14.48
C VAL A 157 19.39 -11.38 -14.74
N ALA A 158 18.88 -11.95 -15.82
CA ALA A 158 19.28 -13.15 -16.53
C ALA A 158 20.19 -14.10 -15.73
N ILE A 159 19.68 -15.31 -15.53
CA ILE A 159 20.50 -16.49 -15.75
C ILE A 159 21.04 -16.38 -17.19
N GLU A 160 22.06 -15.56 -17.44
CA GLU A 160 23.01 -15.82 -18.50
C GLU A 160 23.68 -17.12 -18.05
N GLY A 161 23.01 -18.23 -18.36
CA GLY A 161 23.64 -19.52 -18.26
C GLY A 161 24.89 -19.44 -19.10
N SER A 162 26.00 -19.92 -18.56
CA SER A 162 27.04 -20.51 -19.40
C SER A 162 26.58 -21.94 -19.66
N PRO A 163 25.70 -22.21 -20.64
CA PRO A 163 25.29 -23.58 -20.91
C PRO A 163 26.53 -24.40 -21.21
N ALA A 164 26.57 -25.63 -20.70
CA ALA A 164 27.64 -26.55 -21.05
C ALA A 164 27.78 -26.60 -22.60
N PRO A 165 29.01 -26.50 -23.13
CA PRO A 165 29.21 -26.53 -24.57
C PRO A 165 28.57 -27.78 -25.18
N GLY A 166 27.81 -27.60 -26.26
CA GLY A 166 27.11 -28.68 -26.97
C GLY A 166 25.64 -28.88 -26.59
N LEU A 167 25.08 -28.17 -25.61
CA LEU A 167 23.64 -28.17 -25.36
C LEU A 167 22.91 -27.27 -26.36
N LYS A 168 21.96 -27.85 -27.09
CA LYS A 168 21.08 -27.08 -27.97
C LYS A 168 20.09 -26.25 -27.17
N PRO A 169 19.74 -25.02 -27.61
CA PRO A 169 18.66 -24.25 -27.04
C PRO A 169 17.37 -25.08 -26.95
N TRP A 170 16.59 -24.91 -25.87
CA TRP A 170 15.34 -25.68 -25.69
C TRP A 170 14.39 -25.55 -26.89
N ARG A 171 14.40 -24.40 -27.58
CA ARG A 171 13.62 -24.12 -28.79
C ARG A 171 13.95 -25.04 -29.96
N GLU A 172 15.14 -25.63 -29.97
CA GLU A 172 15.58 -26.58 -31.00
C GLU A 172 15.29 -28.04 -30.64
N VAL A 173 14.98 -28.33 -29.37
CA VAL A 173 14.78 -29.71 -28.88
C VAL A 173 13.37 -29.97 -28.34
N VAL A 174 12.58 -28.91 -28.12
CA VAL A 174 11.19 -29.00 -27.68
C VAL A 174 10.31 -28.18 -28.63
N THR A 175 9.25 -28.81 -29.12
CA THR A 175 8.19 -28.11 -29.85
C THR A 175 7.13 -27.66 -28.84
N PRO A 176 6.84 -26.35 -28.71
CA PRO A 176 5.76 -25.86 -27.86
C PRO A 176 4.40 -26.43 -28.31
N HIS A 177 3.46 -26.52 -27.38
CA HIS A 177 2.10 -26.94 -27.72
C HIS A 177 1.47 -25.94 -28.72
N PRO A 178 0.60 -26.39 -29.65
CA PRO A 178 0.12 -25.54 -30.75
C PRO A 178 -0.55 -24.21 -30.33
N ASP A 179 -1.24 -24.18 -29.19
CA ASP A 179 -1.83 -22.98 -28.58
C ASP A 179 -0.78 -21.92 -28.19
N VAL A 180 0.33 -22.34 -27.59
CA VAL A 180 1.47 -21.50 -27.22
C VAL A 180 2.24 -21.09 -28.48
N ALA A 181 2.45 -22.01 -29.42
CA ALA A 181 3.17 -21.75 -30.66
C ALA A 181 2.43 -20.78 -31.59
N SER A 182 1.10 -20.83 -31.62
CA SER A 182 0.24 -19.97 -32.46
C SER A 182 -0.12 -18.63 -31.82
N GLY A 183 0.21 -18.42 -30.54
CA GLY A 183 -0.14 -17.21 -29.79
C GLY A 183 -1.63 -17.14 -29.39
N GLN A 184 -2.41 -18.20 -29.61
CA GLN A 184 -3.82 -18.31 -29.24
C GLN A 184 -3.97 -18.93 -27.85
N TYR A 185 -3.40 -18.30 -26.83
CA TYR A 185 -3.52 -18.78 -25.44
C TYR A 185 -4.44 -17.86 -24.63
N HIS A 186 -5.50 -18.42 -24.03
CA HIS A 186 -6.35 -17.71 -23.09
C HIS A 186 -5.86 -17.99 -21.66
N GLN A 187 -5.39 -16.98 -20.93
CA GLN A 187 -4.91 -17.14 -19.54
C GLN A 187 -5.92 -17.84 -18.62
N ALA A 188 -7.22 -17.72 -18.90
CA ALA A 188 -8.29 -18.35 -18.15
C ALA A 188 -8.31 -19.89 -18.30
N GLU A 189 -7.77 -20.46 -19.38
CA GLU A 189 -7.79 -21.92 -19.62
C GLU A 189 -6.70 -22.67 -18.83
N PHE A 190 -5.69 -21.98 -18.31
CA PHE A 190 -4.57 -22.57 -17.56
C PHE A 190 -4.73 -22.51 -16.03
N ALA A 191 -5.84 -21.94 -15.55
CA ALA A 191 -6.17 -21.94 -14.15
C ALA A 191 -6.99 -23.19 -13.82
N ALA A 192 -6.38 -24.12 -13.09
CA ALA A 192 -7.10 -25.26 -12.52
C ALA A 192 -8.26 -24.76 -11.64
N ASP A 193 -9.48 -25.20 -11.97
CA ASP A 193 -10.71 -24.88 -11.24
C ASP A 193 -11.37 -26.19 -10.73
N LEU A 194 -11.30 -26.41 -9.43
CA LEU A 194 -11.84 -27.59 -8.78
C LEU A 194 -13.36 -27.71 -8.92
N GLU A 195 -14.08 -26.59 -8.92
CA GLU A 195 -15.54 -26.59 -9.03
C GLU A 195 -15.99 -26.99 -10.43
N GLN A 196 -15.28 -26.55 -11.47
CA GLN A 196 -15.57 -26.97 -12.83
C GLN A 196 -15.34 -28.47 -13.04
N VAL A 197 -14.29 -29.03 -12.42
CA VAL A 197 -14.02 -30.48 -12.47
C VAL A 197 -15.11 -31.23 -11.71
N ARG A 198 -15.46 -30.80 -10.50
CA ARG A 198 -16.55 -31.39 -9.71
C ARG A 198 -17.90 -31.34 -10.44
N ALA A 199 -18.17 -30.26 -11.15
CA ALA A 199 -19.40 -30.05 -11.92
C ALA A 199 -19.41 -30.77 -13.29
N GLY A 200 -18.32 -31.45 -13.68
CA GLY A 200 -18.19 -32.13 -14.97
C GLY A 200 -18.12 -31.19 -16.18
N LYS A 201 -17.73 -29.92 -15.96
CA LYS A 201 -17.67 -28.86 -16.98
C LYS A 201 -16.25 -28.49 -17.40
N ALA A 202 -15.25 -29.01 -16.70
CA ALA A 202 -13.85 -28.76 -17.02
C ALA A 202 -13.46 -29.37 -18.38
N SER A 203 -12.43 -28.82 -19.00
CA SER A 203 -11.80 -29.41 -20.17
C SER A 203 -11.27 -30.82 -19.86
N ALA A 204 -11.13 -31.67 -20.89
CA ALA A 204 -10.63 -33.03 -20.72
C ALA A 204 -9.29 -33.09 -19.99
N GLU A 205 -8.45 -32.07 -20.13
CA GLU A 205 -7.13 -31.97 -19.51
C GLU A 205 -7.16 -31.93 -17.97
N TYR A 206 -8.23 -31.36 -17.40
CA TYR A 206 -8.44 -31.29 -15.96
C TYR A 206 -9.53 -32.23 -15.46
N GLY A 207 -10.52 -32.57 -16.31
CA GLY A 207 -11.67 -33.40 -15.96
C GLY A 207 -11.43 -34.89 -16.08
N GLU A 208 -10.59 -35.35 -17.01
CA GLU A 208 -10.31 -36.78 -17.19
C GLU A 208 -9.07 -37.22 -16.39
N PRO A 209 -9.19 -38.18 -15.46
CA PRO A 209 -8.08 -38.58 -14.59
C PRO A 209 -6.82 -39.00 -15.38
N ARG A 210 -6.98 -39.77 -16.45
CA ARG A 210 -5.86 -40.27 -17.26
C ARG A 210 -5.12 -39.13 -17.96
N GLU A 211 -5.86 -38.18 -18.51
CA GLU A 211 -5.29 -37.04 -19.21
C GLU A 211 -4.61 -36.07 -18.24
N PHE A 212 -5.25 -35.83 -17.09
CA PHE A 212 -4.70 -35.04 -16.00
C PHE A 212 -3.35 -35.58 -15.53
N TYR A 213 -3.24 -36.89 -15.21
CA TYR A 213 -1.98 -37.46 -14.76
C TYR A 213 -0.95 -37.60 -15.87
N ARG A 214 -1.36 -37.80 -17.13
CA ARG A 214 -0.43 -37.81 -18.28
C ARG A 214 0.32 -36.49 -18.42
N ARG A 215 -0.31 -35.38 -18.07
CA ARG A 215 0.26 -34.02 -18.13
C ARG A 215 0.84 -33.54 -16.81
N THR A 216 0.59 -34.25 -15.71
CA THR A 216 1.07 -33.88 -14.39
C THR A 216 2.42 -34.51 -14.10
N PHE A 217 3.45 -33.68 -13.89
CA PHE A 217 4.71 -34.17 -13.35
C PHE A 217 4.55 -34.48 -11.86
N LEU A 218 4.69 -35.76 -11.50
CA LEU A 218 4.57 -36.22 -10.11
C LEU A 218 5.84 -35.88 -9.31
N THR A 219 5.84 -34.70 -8.71
CA THR A 219 6.87 -34.27 -7.75
C THR A 219 6.89 -35.17 -6.52
N ILE A 220 7.99 -35.15 -5.77
CA ILE A 220 8.12 -35.91 -4.51
C ILE A 220 6.96 -35.57 -3.56
N GLY A 221 6.72 -34.28 -3.30
CA GLY A 221 5.64 -33.85 -2.41
C GLY A 221 4.23 -34.24 -2.88
N LEU A 222 3.97 -34.23 -4.20
CA LEU A 222 2.68 -34.70 -4.72
C LEU A 222 2.53 -36.22 -4.56
N LYS A 223 3.59 -36.99 -4.79
CA LYS A 223 3.59 -38.44 -4.55
C LYS A 223 3.31 -38.77 -3.08
N ASP A 224 3.96 -38.05 -2.16
CA ASP A 224 3.76 -38.25 -0.73
C ASP A 224 2.32 -37.91 -0.31
N LEU A 225 1.78 -36.81 -0.83
CA LEU A 225 0.39 -36.41 -0.61
C LEU A 225 -0.61 -37.49 -1.08
N LEU A 226 -0.45 -37.99 -2.31
CA LEU A 226 -1.33 -39.03 -2.87
C LEU A 226 -1.20 -40.35 -2.10
N LYS A 227 0.01 -40.69 -1.66
CA LYS A 227 0.27 -41.89 -0.83
C LYS A 227 -0.45 -41.80 0.50
N GLU A 228 -0.31 -40.68 1.22
CA GLU A 228 -0.98 -40.47 2.51
C GLU A 228 -2.51 -40.55 2.36
N ALA A 229 -3.06 -39.98 1.29
CA ALA A 229 -4.48 -40.06 0.99
C ALA A 229 -4.95 -41.51 0.73
N LEU A 230 -4.22 -42.29 -0.08
CA LEU A 230 -4.55 -43.69 -0.33
C LEU A 230 -4.45 -44.56 0.93
N LEU A 231 -3.42 -44.37 1.75
CA LEU A 231 -3.31 -45.06 3.05
C LEU A 231 -4.53 -44.77 3.92
N ARG A 232 -5.00 -43.52 3.92
CA ARG A 232 -6.18 -43.10 4.68
C ARG A 232 -7.48 -43.69 4.13
N LEU A 233 -7.70 -43.63 2.82
CA LEU A 233 -8.88 -44.19 2.17
C LEU A 233 -8.96 -45.71 2.29
N THR A 234 -7.83 -46.38 2.50
CA THR A 234 -7.75 -47.84 2.66
C THR A 234 -7.62 -48.30 4.11
N ASP A 235 -7.79 -47.40 5.08
CA ASP A 235 -7.69 -47.66 6.53
C ASP A 235 -6.34 -48.25 6.98
N LYS A 236 -5.26 -47.89 6.29
CA LYS A 236 -3.88 -48.32 6.57
C LYS A 236 -3.05 -47.23 7.25
N GLY A 237 -3.68 -46.21 7.81
CA GLY A 237 -3.04 -45.05 8.42
C GLY A 237 -3.17 -43.79 7.56
N GLY A 238 -2.19 -42.88 7.62
CA GLY A 238 -2.20 -41.62 6.87
C GLY A 238 -2.79 -40.43 7.63
N SER A 239 -2.26 -39.25 7.34
CA SER A 239 -2.61 -38.00 8.04
C SER A 239 -4.06 -37.56 7.77
N PRO A 240 -4.89 -37.31 8.79
CA PRO A 240 -6.30 -36.94 8.60
C PRO A 240 -6.49 -35.49 8.14
N VAL A 241 -5.49 -34.63 8.35
CA VAL A 241 -5.47 -33.23 7.97
C VAL A 241 -4.11 -32.94 7.35
N VAL A 242 -4.11 -32.29 6.18
CA VAL A 242 -2.90 -31.92 5.47
C VAL A 242 -2.97 -30.43 5.11
N GLU A 243 -1.94 -29.68 5.51
CA GLU A 243 -1.81 -28.27 5.18
C GLU A 243 -0.97 -28.08 3.91
N LEU A 244 -1.58 -27.53 2.85
CA LEU A 244 -0.89 -27.23 1.60
C LEU A 244 -0.15 -25.89 1.68
N GLN A 245 1.07 -25.90 2.22
CA GLN A 245 1.92 -24.71 2.28
C GLN A 245 2.67 -24.48 0.96
N THR A 246 2.07 -23.72 0.05
CA THR A 246 2.76 -23.21 -1.14
C THR A 246 2.46 -21.74 -1.38
N ASN A 247 3.42 -21.03 -1.98
CA ASN A 247 3.26 -19.62 -2.37
C ASN A 247 2.15 -19.45 -3.43
N PHE A 248 1.80 -18.20 -3.76
CA PHE A 248 0.81 -17.89 -4.81
C PHE A 248 1.26 -18.50 -6.16
N GLY A 249 0.35 -19.21 -6.86
CA GLY A 249 0.68 -19.96 -8.07
C GLY A 249 1.41 -21.31 -7.84
N GLY A 250 1.64 -21.71 -6.58
CA GLY A 250 2.40 -22.92 -6.23
C GLY A 250 1.65 -24.25 -6.37
N GLY A 251 0.58 -24.33 -7.18
CA GLY A 251 -0.09 -25.60 -7.51
C GLY A 251 -1.06 -26.18 -6.48
N LYS A 252 -1.58 -25.40 -5.51
CA LYS A 252 -2.54 -25.91 -4.51
C LYS A 252 -3.77 -26.58 -5.14
N THR A 253 -4.43 -25.85 -6.04
CA THR A 253 -5.62 -26.38 -6.73
C THR A 253 -5.27 -27.59 -7.58
N HIS A 254 -4.07 -27.63 -8.16
CA HIS A 254 -3.56 -28.80 -8.90
C HIS A 254 -3.39 -30.02 -7.98
N SER A 255 -2.82 -29.84 -6.79
CA SER A 255 -2.71 -30.91 -5.78
C SER A 255 -4.07 -31.41 -5.31
N MET A 256 -5.04 -30.51 -5.16
CA MET A 256 -6.42 -30.89 -4.82
C MET A 256 -7.09 -31.69 -5.95
N LEU A 257 -6.89 -31.29 -7.22
CA LEU A 257 -7.37 -32.06 -8.37
C LEU A 257 -6.72 -33.43 -8.45
N ALA A 258 -5.43 -33.52 -8.18
CA ALA A 258 -4.73 -34.79 -8.13
C ALA A 258 -5.30 -35.72 -7.04
N LEU A 259 -5.76 -35.19 -5.91
CA LEU A 259 -6.45 -35.96 -4.88
C LEU A 259 -7.88 -36.35 -5.31
N TYR A 260 -8.58 -35.45 -6.00
CA TYR A 260 -9.95 -35.69 -6.49
C TYR A 260 -10.01 -36.84 -7.51
N HIS A 261 -8.95 -37.02 -8.29
CA HIS A 261 -8.86 -38.06 -9.32
C HIS A 261 -8.39 -39.44 -8.82
N LEU A 262 -8.07 -39.59 -7.53
CA LEU A 262 -7.81 -40.88 -6.89
C LEU A 262 -9.11 -41.65 -6.62
#